data_AF-A0A418IN79-F1
#
_entry.id   AF-A0A418IN79-F1
#
_cell.length_a   1.000
_cell.length_b   1.000
_cell.length_c   1.000
_cell.angle_alpha   90.00
_cell.angle_beta   90.00
_cell.angle_gamma   90.00
#
_symmetry.space_group_name_H-M   'P 1'
#
loop_
_entity.id
_entity.type
_entity.pdbx_description
1 polymer ?
#
loop_
_entity_poly.entity_id
_entity_poly.type
_entity_poly.pdbx_seq_one_letter_code
_entity_poly.pdbx_strand_id
1 'polypeptide(L)' 'MAKLNVTFSPQAFDDYEYFKIKDRKMVKRMNQLLKSISRDGTLDGIGKPEKLVGNFFGYYSRRINQEHRLVYTVNDII' A
#
# COMPACT_ATOMS: atom_id res chain seq x y z
N MET A 1 3.15 11.93 15.37
CA MET A 1 3.12 10.85 14.35
C MET A 1 4.04 11.26 13.22
N ALA A 2 4.91 10.38 12.74
CA ALA A 2 5.75 10.70 11.59
C ALA A 2 4.87 10.98 10.35
N LYS A 3 5.20 12.05 9.62
CA LYS A 3 4.53 12.41 8.37
C LYS A 3 5.12 11.51 7.28
N LEU A 4 4.28 10.68 6.67
CA LEU A 4 4.68 9.82 5.55
C LEU A 4 4.53 10.61 4.25
N ASN A 5 5.57 10.61 3.43
CA ASN A 5 5.50 11.04 2.04
C ASN A 5 5.34 9.80 1.17
N VAL A 6 4.18 9.68 0.53
CA VAL A 6 3.83 8.51 -0.31
C VAL A 6 3.58 9.01 -1.72
N THR A 7 4.29 8.43 -2.68
CA THR A 7 4.09 8.69 -4.11
C THR A 7 3.05 7.71 -4.65
N PHE A 8 2.04 8.23 -5.34
CA PHE A 8 1.00 7.42 -6.00
C PHE A 8 1.21 7.44 -7.51
N SER A 9 0.88 6.33 -8.18
CA SER A 9 0.57 6.40 -9.61
C SER A 9 -0.77 7.13 -9.80
N PRO A 10 -1.03 7.72 -10.99
CA PRO A 10 -2.29 8.42 -11.24
C PRO A 10 -3.53 7.55 -10.92
N GLN A 11 -3.54 6.30 -11.41
CA GLN A 11 -4.63 5.35 -11.17
C GLN A 11 -4.83 5.04 -9.69
N ALA A 12 -3.73 4.81 -8.95
CA ALA A 12 -3.82 4.53 -7.52
C ALA A 12 -4.33 5.74 -6.71
N PHE A 13 -4.02 6.96 -7.15
CA PHE A 13 -4.54 8.17 -6.52
C PHE A 13 -6.04 8.35 -6.79
N ASP A 14 -6.49 8.11 -8.02
CA ASP A 14 -7.91 8.16 -8.38
C ASP A 14 -8.73 7.14 -7.58
N ASP A 15 -8.23 5.90 -7.44
CA ASP A 15 -8.85 4.88 -6.59
C ASP A 15 -8.90 5.34 -5.13
N TYR A 16 -7.81 5.90 -4.61
CA TYR A 16 -7.76 6.40 -3.24
C TYR A 16 -8.79 7.50 -2.98
N GLU A 17 -8.92 8.47 -3.88
CA GLU A 17 -9.92 9.54 -3.80
C GLU A 17 -11.35 9.00 -3.94
N TYR A 18 -11.57 8.04 -4.83
CA TYR A 18 -12.86 7.35 -4.97
C TYR A 18 -13.27 6.70 -3.64
N PHE A 19 -12.38 5.94 -3.02
CA PHE A 19 -12.67 5.27 -1.74
C PHE A 19 -12.77 6.24 -0.57
N LYS A 20 -12.10 7.40 -0.59
CA LYS A 20 -12.30 8.43 0.46
C LYS A 20 -13.76 8.87 0.56
N ILE A 21 -14.44 8.95 -0.57
CA ILE A 21 -15.84 9.36 -0.64
C ILE A 21 -16.76 8.15 -0.37
N LYS A 22 -16.47 7.00 -0.98
CA LYS A 22 -17.38 5.84 -0.98
C LYS A 22 -17.21 4.89 0.20
N ASP A 23 -15.99 4.65 0.65
CA ASP A 23 -15.70 3.72 1.74
C ASP A 23 -14.48 4.16 2.58
N ARG A 24 -14.77 4.91 3.64
CA ARG A 24 -13.74 5.38 4.59
C ARG A 24 -13.07 4.24 5.36
N LYS A 25 -13.71 3.06 5.50
CA LYS A 25 -13.07 1.92 6.17
C LYS A 25 -11.95 1.38 5.29
N MET A 26 -12.15 1.34 3.98
CA MET A 26 -11.13 0.92 3.03
C MET A 26 -9.92 1.85 3.04
N VAL A 27 -10.14 3.17 3.05
CA VAL A 27 -9.05 4.16 3.17
C VAL A 27 -8.32 4.06 4.49
N LYS A 28 -9.05 3.87 5.61
CA LYS A 28 -8.42 3.64 6.91
C LYS A 28 -7.51 2.41 6.88
N ARG A 29 -7.94 1.33 6.22
CA ARG A 29 -7.16 0.11 6.06
C ARG A 29 -5.92 0.34 5.19
N MET A 30 -6.04 1.02 4.05
CA MET A 30 -4.88 1.41 3.22
C MET A 30 -3.87 2.22 4.02
N ASN A 31 -4.32 3.23 4.77
CA ASN A 31 -3.45 4.06 5.61
C ASN A 31 -2.75 3.26 6.74
N GLN A 32 -3.41 2.24 7.29
CA GLN A 32 -2.77 1.32 8.24
C GLN A 32 -1.68 0.48 7.58
N LEU A 33 -1.93 -0.01 6.36
CA LEU A 33 -0.93 -0.76 5.58
C LEU A 33 0.28 0.12 5.24
N LEU A 34 0.08 1.35 4.77
CA LEU A 34 1.16 2.31 4.49
C LEU A 34 2.04 2.58 5.72
N LYS A 35 1.42 2.73 6.90
CA LYS A 35 2.15 2.87 8.17
C LYS A 35 2.95 1.61 8.54
N SER A 36 2.37 0.42 8.34
CA SER A 36 3.07 -0.84 8.58
C SER A 36 4.24 -1.03 7.60
N ILE A 37 4.08 -0.66 6.33
CA ILE A 37 5.17 -0.70 5.34
C ILE A 37 6.35 0.16 5.80
N SER A 38 6.09 1.40 6.24
CA SER A 38 7.14 2.30 6.69
C SER A 38 7.80 1.88 8.00
N ARG A 39 7.07 1.20 8.90
CA ARG A 39 7.59 0.83 10.23
C ARG A 39 8.23 -0.56 10.22
N ASP A 40 7.58 -1.50 9.58
CA ASP A 40 7.88 -2.93 9.65
C ASP A 40 8.67 -3.39 8.40
N GLY A 41 8.65 -2.63 7.30
CA GLY A 41 9.38 -2.94 6.07
C GLY A 41 8.51 -3.60 4.98
N THR A 42 9.12 -4.05 3.89
CA THR A 42 8.39 -4.53 2.71
C THR A 42 7.74 -5.89 2.88
N LEU A 43 8.35 -6.81 3.64
CA LEU A 43 7.91 -8.21 3.78
C LEU A 43 7.39 -8.58 5.17
N ASP A 44 7.30 -7.63 6.09
CA ASP A 44 6.84 -7.87 7.47
C ASP A 44 5.61 -7.03 7.84
N GLY A 45 4.91 -7.46 8.90
CA GLY A 45 3.75 -6.74 9.42
C GLY A 45 2.42 -7.14 8.79
N ILE A 46 1.45 -6.23 8.80
CA ILE A 46 0.04 -6.57 8.55
C ILE A 46 -0.31 -6.67 7.06
N GLY A 47 -1.36 -7.43 6.77
CA GLY A 47 -1.91 -7.55 5.41
C GLY A 47 -1.28 -8.64 4.56
N LYS A 48 -0.57 -9.61 5.17
CA LYS A 48 0.03 -10.76 4.47
C LYS A 48 0.88 -10.30 3.28
N PRO A 49 2.01 -9.61 3.55
CA PRO A 49 2.88 -9.11 2.49
C PRO A 49 3.40 -10.26 1.63
N GLU A 50 3.36 -10.05 0.31
CA GLU A 50 3.77 -11.02 -0.70
C GLU A 50 4.69 -10.31 -1.71
N LYS A 51 5.83 -10.92 -2.06
CA LYS A 51 6.71 -10.43 -3.14
C LYS A 51 6.10 -10.82 -4.50
N LEU A 52 5.99 -9.87 -5.41
CA LEU A 52 5.49 -10.14 -6.76
C LEU A 52 6.61 -10.65 -7.68
N VAL A 53 6.23 -11.41 -8.70
CA VAL A 53 7.13 -12.11 -9.63
C VAL A 53 6.88 -11.70 -11.08
N GLY A 54 7.76 -12.13 -11.99
CA GLY A 54 7.64 -11.82 -13.43
C GLY A 54 7.76 -10.33 -13.71
N ASN A 55 6.81 -9.79 -14.48
CA ASN A 55 6.79 -8.37 -14.87
C ASN A 55 6.64 -7.39 -13.69
N PHE A 56 6.29 -7.89 -12.51
CA PHE A 56 6.17 -7.12 -11.27
C PHE A 56 7.31 -7.40 -10.29
N PHE A 57 8.43 -7.96 -10.75
CA PHE A 57 9.62 -8.12 -9.92
C PHE A 57 10.06 -6.78 -9.31
N GLY A 58 10.33 -6.77 -8.00
CA GLY A 58 10.63 -5.55 -7.25
C GLY A 58 9.40 -4.84 -6.67
N TYR A 59 8.19 -5.33 -6.94
CA TYR A 59 6.96 -4.89 -6.28
C TYR A 59 6.49 -5.89 -5.22
N TYR A 60 5.63 -5.39 -4.35
CA TYR A 60 5.04 -6.10 -3.22
C TYR A 60 3.54 -5.87 -3.21
N SER A 61 2.81 -6.82 -2.63
CA SER A 61 1.37 -6.76 -2.46
C SER A 61 0.98 -6.97 -1.01
N ARG A 62 0.00 -6.21 -0.52
CA ARG A 62 -0.68 -6.46 0.77
C ARG A 62 -2.18 -6.46 0.58
N ARG A 63 -2.87 -7.31 1.35
CA ARG A 63 -4.32 -7.45 1.35
C ARG A 63 -4.97 -6.27 2.07
N ILE A 64 -5.74 -5.49 1.30
CA ILE A 64 -6.65 -4.49 1.86
C ILE A 64 -7.85 -5.22 2.43
N ASN A 65 -8.50 -6.04 1.61
CA ASN A 65 -9.58 -6.95 1.98
C ASN A 65 -9.44 -8.28 1.19
N GLN A 66 -10.52 -9.03 1.01
CA GLN A 66 -10.48 -10.29 0.24
C GLN A 66 -10.15 -10.06 -1.24
N GLU A 67 -10.65 -8.97 -1.82
CA GLU A 67 -10.57 -8.67 -3.26
C GLU A 67 -9.41 -7.72 -3.60
N HIS A 68 -9.31 -6.58 -2.92
CA HIS A 68 -8.37 -5.51 -3.25
C HIS A 68 -6.99 -5.73 -2.63
N ARG A 69 -5.97 -5.26 -3.34
CA ARG A 69 -4.56 -5.30 -2.94
C ARG A 69 -3.96 -3.91 -3.01
N LEU A 70 -3.12 -3.59 -2.01
CA LEU A 70 -2.20 -2.47 -2.08
C LEU A 70 -0.92 -3.00 -2.72
N VAL A 71 -0.66 -2.60 -3.96
CA VAL A 71 0.58 -2.94 -4.68
C VAL A 71 1.54 -1.75 -4.57
N TYR A 72 2.78 -2.00 -4.15
CA TYR A 72 3.75 -0.94 -3.88
C TYR A 72 5.19 -1.42 -4.09
N THR A 73 6.12 -0.47 -4.15
CA THR A 73 7.55 -0.70 -4.00
C THR A 73 8.11 0.34 -3.04
N VAL A 74 9.27 0.07 -2.45
CA VAL A 74 9.98 1.00 -1.57
C VAL A 74 11.33 1.27 -2.21
N ASN A 75 11.54 2.52 -2.62
CA ASN A 75 12.83 2.98 -3.07
C ASN A 75 13.51 3.65 -1.88
N ASP A 76 14.52 3.00 -1.30
CA ASP A 76 15.44 3.70 -0.40
C ASP A 76 16.27 4.64 -1.28
N ILE A 77 15.80 5.88 -1.44
CA ILE A 77 16.69 6.96 -1.85
C ILE A 77 17.54 7.25 -0.61
N ILE A 78 18.72 6.62 -0.56
CA ILE A 78 19.81 7.00 0.33
C ILE A 78 20.16 8.46 0.08
#